data_AF-A0A0N0MS15-F1
#
_entry.id   AF-A0A0N0MS15-F1
#
_cell.length_a   1.000
_cell.length_b   1.000
_cell.length_c   1.000
_cell.angle_alpha   90.00
_cell.angle_beta   90.00
_cell.angle_gamma   90.00
#
_symmetry.space_group_name_H-M   'P 1'
#
loop_
_entity.id
_entity.type
_entity.pdbx_description
1 polymer ?
#
loop_
_entity_poly.entity_id
_entity_poly.type
_entity_poly.pdbx_seq_one_letter_code
_entity_poly.pdbx_strand_id
1 'polypeptide(L)'
;MTTRKLLAAIALIALPLGTACTATRHAAAPSSSAPAATVSPEPVSDPTTETPTYADPSPSDFTMKLRIKRKHCFGSAGCNVDVEPDLSYEGILPIDPDKTYEITYQINGDESGPVIETISLTNGTSMEYSPSSLSTASSGTEITGKVTDVAETN
;
A
#
# COMPACT_ATOMS: atom_id res chain seq x y z
N MET A 1 13.57 -3.42 21.14
CA MET A 1 12.55 -3.09 20.13
C MET A 1 12.78 -4.03 18.95
N THR A 2 11.84 -4.95 18.72
CA THR A 2 12.02 -6.05 17.75
C THR A 2 11.00 -5.87 16.64
N THR A 3 11.41 -5.25 15.54
CA THR A 3 10.62 -5.08 14.31
C THR A 3 10.26 -6.46 13.73
N ARG A 4 8.98 -6.72 13.46
CA ARG A 4 8.52 -7.97 12.83
C ARG A 4 8.08 -7.70 11.39
N LYS A 5 8.91 -8.08 10.42
CA LYS A 5 8.54 -8.21 8.99
C LYS A 5 8.05 -9.64 8.74
N LEU A 6 6.87 -9.83 8.13
CA LEU A 6 6.43 -11.14 7.60
C LEU A 6 6.50 -11.09 6.07
N LEU A 7 7.34 -11.94 5.48
CA LEU A 7 7.37 -12.24 4.04
C LEU A 7 7.05 -13.73 3.89
N ALA A 8 5.92 -14.03 3.24
CA ALA A 8 5.57 -15.38 2.85
C ALA A 8 6.10 -15.65 1.44
N ALA A 9 7.13 -16.51 1.34
CA ALA A 9 7.59 -17.06 0.08
C ALA A 9 7.05 -18.49 -0.05
N ILE A 10 6.20 -18.75 -1.06
CA ILE A 10 5.87 -20.11 -1.50
C ILE A 10 5.88 -20.11 -3.03
N ALA A 11 6.95 -20.68 -3.59
CA ALA A 11 7.07 -21.08 -4.98
C ALA A 11 6.44 -22.48 -5.17
N LEU A 12 5.87 -22.76 -6.35
CA LEU A 12 5.78 -24.12 -6.92
C LEU A 12 5.51 -24.04 -8.43
N ILE A 13 6.33 -24.77 -9.18
CA ILE A 13 6.51 -24.80 -10.63
C ILE A 13 5.82 -26.06 -11.18
N ALA A 14 5.15 -26.01 -12.33
CA ALA A 14 4.70 -27.21 -13.04
C ALA A 14 4.73 -27.03 -14.57
N LEU A 15 5.54 -27.85 -15.25
CA LEU A 15 5.63 -28.03 -16.71
C LEU A 15 5.06 -29.40 -17.10
N PRO A 16 4.43 -29.58 -18.28
CA PRO A 16 4.33 -30.89 -18.90
C PRO A 16 5.08 -30.95 -20.25
N LEU A 17 5.79 -32.08 -20.41
CA LEU A 17 6.43 -32.59 -21.62
C LEU A 17 5.42 -33.34 -22.52
N GLY A 18 5.74 -33.44 -23.81
CA GLY A 18 5.25 -34.45 -24.77
C GLY A 18 4.51 -33.83 -25.96
N THR A 19 4.68 -34.21 -27.23
CA THR A 19 5.21 -35.44 -27.83
C THR A 19 5.50 -35.17 -29.32
N ALA A 20 6.57 -35.75 -29.87
CA ALA A 20 6.89 -35.71 -31.31
C ALA A 20 6.34 -36.95 -32.05
N CYS A 21 5.94 -36.78 -33.32
CA CYS A 21 5.94 -37.85 -34.33
C CYS A 21 5.91 -37.27 -35.76
N THR A 22 6.48 -38.03 -36.69
CA THR A 22 7.24 -37.61 -37.87
C THR A 22 6.50 -37.66 -39.23
N ALA A 23 6.93 -36.75 -40.12
CA ALA A 23 7.22 -36.87 -41.55
C ALA A 23 6.19 -37.42 -42.56
N THR A 24 5.92 -36.61 -43.59
CA THR A 24 5.98 -37.09 -45.00
C THR A 24 6.38 -35.93 -45.92
N ARG A 25 7.46 -36.10 -46.69
CA ARG A 25 7.81 -35.19 -47.81
C ARG A 25 7.00 -35.63 -49.04
N HIS A 26 6.39 -34.69 -49.74
CA HIS A 26 6.01 -34.87 -51.13
C HIS A 26 6.56 -33.71 -51.95
N ALA A 27 7.42 -34.05 -52.91
CA ALA A 27 8.00 -33.12 -53.86
C ALA A 27 7.11 -33.03 -55.10
N ALA A 28 6.78 -31.81 -55.53
CA ALA A 28 6.42 -31.50 -56.90
C ALA A 28 6.76 -30.01 -57.17
N ALA A 29 7.56 -29.77 -58.21
CA ALA A 29 7.92 -28.47 -58.78
C ALA A 29 7.03 -28.18 -60.00
N PRO A 30 7.17 -27.05 -60.75
CA PRO A 30 7.54 -25.66 -60.44
C PRO A 30 6.45 -24.65 -60.91
N SER A 31 6.79 -23.35 -60.92
CA SER A 31 6.15 -22.20 -61.60
C SER A 31 5.11 -21.40 -60.81
N SER A 32 5.47 -20.17 -60.42
CA SER A 32 5.14 -18.99 -61.22
C SER A 32 5.67 -17.73 -60.51
N SER A 33 6.62 -17.04 -61.15
CA SER A 33 7.04 -15.70 -60.73
C SER A 33 5.87 -14.73 -60.89
N ALA A 34 5.40 -14.14 -59.80
CA ALA A 34 4.51 -13.00 -59.77
C ALA A 34 5.23 -11.84 -59.05
N PRO A 35 5.05 -10.59 -59.51
CA PRO A 35 5.92 -9.48 -59.12
C PRO A 35 5.69 -9.09 -57.66
N ALA A 36 6.80 -8.76 -56.99
CA ALA A 36 6.82 -8.25 -55.63
C ALA A 36 5.99 -6.95 -55.54
N ALA A 37 4.82 -7.04 -54.93
CA ALA A 37 4.11 -5.87 -54.45
C ALA A 37 4.84 -5.38 -53.19
N THR A 38 5.47 -4.21 -53.28
CA THR A 38 5.98 -3.47 -52.12
C THR A 38 4.78 -3.11 -51.24
N VAL A 39 4.57 -3.89 -50.18
CA VAL A 39 3.68 -3.49 -49.09
C VAL A 39 4.40 -2.40 -48.31
N SER A 40 3.94 -1.17 -48.42
CA SER A 40 4.35 -0.09 -47.54
C SER A 40 3.96 -0.50 -46.11
N PRO A 41 4.89 -0.57 -45.14
CA PRO A 41 4.53 -0.94 -43.78
C PRO A 41 3.56 0.12 -43.24
N GLU A 42 2.38 -0.30 -42.78
CA GLU A 42 1.52 0.55 -41.98
C GLU A 42 2.33 1.10 -40.80
N PRO A 43 2.16 2.38 -40.41
CA PRO A 43 2.85 2.90 -39.25
C PRO A 43 2.41 2.09 -38.03
N VAL A 44 3.33 1.29 -37.49
CA VAL A 44 3.16 0.63 -36.20
C VAL A 44 3.08 1.75 -35.18
N SER A 45 1.89 2.01 -34.64
CA SER A 45 1.75 2.93 -33.51
C SER A 45 2.56 2.36 -32.35
N ASP A 46 3.58 3.11 -31.91
CA ASP A 46 4.32 2.79 -30.70
C ASP A 46 3.35 2.65 -29.52
N PRO A 47 3.54 1.66 -28.62
CA PRO A 47 2.74 1.57 -27.41
C PRO A 47 2.95 2.86 -26.62
N THR A 48 1.86 3.61 -26.41
CA THR A 48 1.88 4.76 -25.51
C THR A 48 2.15 4.25 -24.09
N THR A 49 3.31 4.57 -23.54
CA THR A 49 3.59 4.36 -22.12
C THR A 49 2.76 5.36 -21.32
N GLU A 50 1.66 4.90 -20.74
CA GLU A 50 0.88 5.72 -19.81
C GLU A 50 1.69 5.90 -18.51
N THR A 51 1.92 7.16 -18.13
CA THR A 51 2.53 7.47 -16.83
C THR A 51 1.48 7.23 -15.75
N PRO A 52 1.77 6.46 -14.69
CA PRO A 52 0.82 6.28 -13.60
C PRO A 52 0.49 7.63 -12.97
N THR A 53 -0.79 7.84 -12.69
CA THR A 53 -1.26 9.02 -11.95
C THR A 53 -1.35 8.66 -10.47
N TYR A 54 -0.72 9.45 -9.61
CA TYR A 54 -0.72 9.27 -8.17
C TYR A 54 -1.51 10.37 -7.46
N ALA A 55 -1.94 10.07 -6.24
CA ALA A 55 -2.60 11.04 -5.37
C ALA A 55 -1.63 12.09 -4.82
N ASP A 56 -2.18 13.28 -4.54
CA ASP A 56 -1.64 14.26 -3.60
C ASP A 56 -2.51 14.18 -2.33
N PRO A 57 -2.13 13.33 -1.36
CA PRO A 57 -3.02 12.95 -0.27
C PRO A 57 -3.21 14.09 0.75
N SER A 58 -4.45 14.28 1.18
CA SER A 58 -4.86 15.24 2.20
C SER A 58 -5.31 14.53 3.48
N PRO A 59 -5.45 15.24 4.62
CA PRO A 59 -5.93 14.63 5.87
C PRO A 59 -7.28 13.92 5.75
N SER A 60 -8.17 14.39 4.87
CA SER A 60 -9.49 13.77 4.66
C SER A 60 -9.46 12.46 3.89
N ASP A 61 -8.35 12.14 3.23
CA ASP A 61 -8.18 10.87 2.54
C ASP A 61 -7.78 9.74 3.49
N PHE A 62 -7.65 10.03 4.78
CA PHE A 62 -7.25 9.07 5.79
C PHE A 62 -8.25 8.96 6.94
N THR A 63 -8.55 7.72 7.31
CA THR A 63 -9.21 7.38 8.56
C THR A 63 -8.16 6.88 9.57
N MET A 64 -8.12 7.50 10.76
CA MET A 64 -7.26 7.06 11.85
C MET A 64 -8.08 6.37 12.95
N LYS A 65 -7.78 5.12 13.24
CA LYS A 65 -8.27 4.41 14.41
C LYS A 65 -7.13 4.17 15.39
N LEU A 66 -7.47 3.91 16.65
CA LEU A 66 -6.49 3.56 17.69
C LEU A 66 -6.80 2.17 18.23
N ARG A 67 -5.82 1.29 18.19
CA ARG A 67 -5.90 -0.06 18.75
C ARG A 67 -5.32 -0.07 20.16
N ILE A 68 -6.14 -0.37 21.15
CA ILE A 68 -5.69 -0.57 22.53
C ILE A 68 -4.91 -1.88 22.62
N LYS A 69 -3.63 -1.81 22.98
CA LYS A 69 -2.75 -2.97 23.21
C LYS A 69 -2.75 -3.43 24.66
N ARG A 70 -2.79 -2.48 25.58
CA ARG A 70 -2.85 -2.72 27.02
C ARG A 70 -3.79 -1.71 27.64
N LYS A 71 -4.54 -2.15 28.65
CA LYS A 71 -5.42 -1.31 29.46
C LYS A 71 -5.40 -1.83 30.89
N HIS A 72 -5.08 -0.96 31.84
CA HIS A 72 -5.11 -1.27 33.25
C HIS A 72 -5.85 -0.16 33.99
N CYS A 73 -6.90 -0.51 34.73
CA CYS A 73 -7.83 0.44 35.31
C CYS A 73 -7.83 0.39 36.84
N PHE A 74 -7.98 1.56 37.45
CA PHE A 74 -7.96 1.77 38.89
C PHE A 74 -9.34 2.22 39.41
N GLY A 75 -10.40 1.67 38.84
CA GLY A 75 -11.78 2.02 39.17
C GLY A 75 -12.13 3.43 38.69
N SER A 76 -12.55 4.30 39.61
CA SER A 76 -12.95 5.68 39.30
C SER A 76 -11.77 6.61 39.02
N ALA A 77 -10.53 6.20 39.31
CA ALA A 77 -9.33 6.98 38.99
C ALA A 77 -8.92 6.89 37.52
N GLY A 78 -9.62 6.07 36.71
CA GLY A 78 -9.34 5.92 35.29
C GLY A 78 -8.43 4.76 34.95
N CYS A 79 -7.82 4.81 33.76
CA CYS A 79 -6.98 3.74 33.23
C CYS A 79 -5.71 4.25 32.57
N ASN A 80 -4.64 3.47 32.73
CA ASN A 80 -3.44 3.58 31.89
C ASN A 80 -3.65 2.67 30.68
N VAL A 81 -3.45 3.22 29.48
CA VAL A 81 -3.69 2.54 28.21
C VAL A 81 -2.49 2.72 27.30
N ASP A 82 -2.15 1.67 26.56
CA ASP A 82 -1.20 1.77 25.45
C ASP A 82 -1.97 1.60 24.14
N VAL A 83 -1.83 2.55 23.23
CA VAL A 83 -2.51 2.57 21.94
C VAL A 83 -1.53 2.54 20.79
N GLU A 84 -1.95 1.98 19.66
CA GLU A 84 -1.23 2.04 18.39
C GLU A 84 -2.13 2.63 17.30
N PRO A 85 -1.57 3.43 16.37
CA PRO A 85 -2.30 3.93 15.22
C PRO A 85 -2.68 2.79 14.26
N ASP A 86 -3.85 2.91 13.67
CA ASP A 86 -4.38 2.07 12.61
C ASP A 86 -4.93 2.99 11.52
N LEU A 87 -4.01 3.38 10.63
CA LEU A 87 -4.29 4.29 9.51
C LEU A 87 -4.86 3.51 8.33
N SER A 88 -5.90 4.05 7.71
CA SER A 88 -6.45 3.57 6.46
C SER A 88 -6.52 4.71 5.45
N TYR A 89 -6.07 4.46 4.22
CA TYR A 89 -6.20 5.40 3.11
C TYR A 89 -7.47 5.09 2.30
N GLU A 90 -8.28 6.11 2.05
CA GLU A 90 -9.59 6.03 1.40
C GLU A 90 -9.66 6.85 0.09
N GLY A 91 -8.52 7.38 -0.37
CA GLY A 91 -8.45 8.14 -1.61
C GLY A 91 -8.63 7.27 -2.87
N ILE A 92 -9.03 7.92 -3.96
CA ILE A 92 -9.39 7.26 -5.23
C ILE A 92 -8.14 6.80 -5.99
N LEU A 93 -7.11 7.63 -6.00
CA LEU A 93 -5.84 7.35 -6.68
C LEU A 93 -4.84 6.71 -5.69
N PRO A 94 -3.94 5.84 -6.16
CA PRO A 94 -2.93 5.27 -5.28
C PRO A 94 -1.95 6.33 -4.79
N ILE A 95 -1.42 6.14 -3.58
CA ILE A 95 -0.29 6.93 -3.07
C ILE A 95 0.96 6.57 -3.88
N ASP A 96 1.73 7.59 -4.24
CA ASP A 96 3.02 7.44 -4.92
C ASP A 96 4.00 6.61 -4.06
N PRO A 97 4.47 5.44 -4.53
CA PRO A 97 5.38 4.60 -3.77
C PRO A 97 6.79 5.20 -3.65
N ASP A 98 7.16 6.15 -4.50
CA ASP A 98 8.48 6.76 -4.50
C ASP A 98 8.57 7.96 -3.54
N LYS A 99 7.44 8.35 -2.94
CA LYS A 99 7.34 9.44 -1.96
C LYS A 99 7.18 8.94 -0.54
N THR A 100 7.62 9.78 0.40
CA THR A 100 7.35 9.60 1.84
C THR A 100 6.43 10.71 2.31
N TYR A 101 5.44 10.36 3.11
CA TYR A 101 4.51 11.31 3.73
C TYR A 101 4.62 11.25 5.24
N GLU A 102 4.76 12.39 5.89
CA GLU A 102 4.55 12.56 7.32
C GLU A 102 3.06 12.80 7.58
N ILE A 103 2.46 11.91 8.37
CA ILE A 103 1.06 11.98 8.76
C ILE A 103 1.00 12.41 10.23
N THR A 104 0.58 13.64 10.49
CA THR A 104 0.36 14.13 11.84
C THR A 104 -1.09 13.85 12.25
N TYR A 105 -1.25 13.25 13.43
CA TYR A 105 -2.55 12.96 14.01
C TYR A 105 -2.64 13.40 15.47
N GLN A 106 -3.87 13.58 15.91
CA GLN A 106 -4.23 13.90 17.28
C GLN A 106 -4.93 12.70 17.91
N ILE A 107 -4.46 12.31 19.08
CA ILE A 107 -5.13 11.38 19.99
C ILE A 107 -5.91 12.19 21.03
N ASN A 108 -7.20 11.94 21.14
CA ASN A 108 -8.06 12.49 22.20
C ASN A 108 -8.39 11.40 23.22
N GLY A 109 -8.64 11.79 24.47
CA GLY A 109 -9.03 10.90 25.57
C GLY A 109 -7.99 10.80 26.70
N ASP A 110 -6.79 11.36 26.53
CA ASP A 110 -5.84 11.53 27.63
C ASP A 110 -6.31 12.64 28.58
N GLU A 111 -6.09 12.44 29.88
CA GLU A 111 -6.47 13.36 30.94
C GLU A 111 -5.74 14.71 30.85
N SER A 112 -4.56 14.72 30.24
CA SER A 112 -3.74 15.92 30.05
C SER A 112 -4.16 16.74 28.83
N GLY A 113 -5.14 16.26 28.06
CA GLY A 113 -5.61 16.86 26.81
C GLY A 113 -5.10 16.10 25.57
N PRO A 114 -5.30 16.66 24.37
CA PRO A 114 -4.96 15.97 23.14
C PRO A 114 -3.45 15.76 22.98
N VAL A 115 -3.05 14.55 22.59
CA VAL A 115 -1.67 14.19 22.27
C VAL A 115 -1.47 14.27 20.76
N ILE A 116 -0.42 14.96 20.30
CA ILE A 116 -0.09 15.09 18.87
C ILE A 116 1.10 14.21 18.55
N GLU A 117 0.99 13.40 17.51
CA GLU A 117 2.05 12.52 17.02
C GLU A 117 2.14 12.56 15.50
N THR A 118 3.29 12.15 14.98
CA THR A 118 3.57 12.06 13.54
C THR A 118 4.14 10.69 13.22
N ILE A 119 3.65 10.07 12.15
CA ILE A 119 4.19 8.81 11.60
C ILE A 119 4.58 9.01 10.14
N SER A 120 5.60 8.26 9.70
CA SER A 120 6.02 8.27 8.30
C SER A 120 5.35 7.14 7.52
N LEU A 121 4.69 7.47 6.42
CA LEU A 121 4.15 6.54 5.43
C LEU A 121 5.11 6.48 4.24
N THR A 122 5.66 5.31 3.98
CA THR A 122 6.65 5.03 2.93
C THR A 122 6.14 3.95 1.99
N ASN A 123 6.58 3.95 0.72
CA ASN A 123 6.17 2.97 -0.28
C ASN A 123 4.64 2.86 -0.43
N GLY A 124 3.92 3.96 -0.18
CA GLY A 124 2.45 4.05 -0.22
C GLY A 124 1.68 3.29 0.88
N THR A 125 2.31 2.35 1.61
CA THR A 125 1.57 1.49 2.57
C THR A 125 2.32 1.17 3.87
N SER A 126 3.63 1.42 3.94
CA SER A 126 4.46 1.00 5.07
C SER A 126 4.58 2.13 6.08
N MET A 127 4.26 1.85 7.34
CA MET A 127 4.38 2.79 8.45
C MET A 127 5.27 2.24 9.55
N GLU A 128 6.06 3.13 10.15
CA GLU A 128 6.77 2.86 11.40
C GLU A 128 6.17 3.71 12.51
N TYR A 129 5.88 3.09 13.65
CA TYR A 129 5.26 3.75 14.79
C TYR A 129 5.70 3.10 16.10
N SER A 130 5.57 3.85 17.19
CA SER A 130 5.70 3.34 18.57
C SER A 130 4.36 3.45 19.27
N PRO A 131 3.99 2.50 20.16
CA PRO A 131 2.79 2.64 20.96
C PRO A 131 2.87 3.88 21.87
N SER A 132 1.76 4.56 22.02
CA SER A 132 1.61 5.74 22.89
C SER A 132 0.93 5.33 24.19
N SER A 133 1.48 5.77 25.32
CA SER A 133 0.88 5.56 26.63
C SER A 133 0.04 6.77 27.03
N LEU A 134 -1.20 6.53 27.44
CA LEU A 134 -2.14 7.57 27.89
C LEU A 134 -2.70 7.23 29.27
N SER A 135 -3.10 8.26 30.00
CA SER A 135 -3.88 8.18 31.23
C SER A 135 -5.27 8.74 30.96
N THR A 136 -6.31 7.96 31.21
CA THR A 136 -7.69 8.39 30.99
C THR A 136 -8.32 8.87 32.30
N ALA A 137 -9.14 9.93 32.25
CA ALA A 137 -9.82 10.44 33.45
C ALA A 137 -10.81 9.44 34.08
N SER A 138 -11.33 8.49 33.28
CA SER A 138 -12.24 7.45 33.75
C SER A 138 -12.13 6.21 32.86
N SER A 139 -12.61 5.05 33.34
CA SER A 139 -12.57 3.81 32.57
C SER A 139 -13.44 3.80 31.31
N GLY A 140 -14.46 4.67 31.29
CA GLY A 140 -15.39 4.88 30.18
C GLY A 140 -14.97 6.01 29.24
N THR A 141 -13.84 6.67 29.47
CA THR A 141 -13.33 7.69 28.55
C THR A 141 -13.04 7.06 27.19
N GLU A 142 -13.58 7.68 26.14
CA GLU A 142 -13.35 7.27 24.76
C GLU A 142 -12.01 7.81 24.26
N ILE A 143 -11.26 6.95 23.54
CA ILE A 143 -9.97 7.30 22.97
C ILE A 143 -10.11 7.27 21.45
N THR A 144 -9.83 8.39 20.80
CA THR A 144 -10.03 8.55 19.34
C THR A 144 -8.80 9.15 18.68
N GLY A 145 -8.50 8.73 17.46
CA GLY A 145 -7.45 9.32 16.63
C GLY A 145 -8.06 10.13 15.49
N LYS A 146 -7.39 11.21 15.08
CA LYS A 146 -7.76 12.00 13.91
C LYS A 146 -6.53 12.50 13.18
N VAL A 147 -6.45 12.28 11.87
CA VAL A 147 -5.42 12.92 11.03
C VAL A 147 -5.70 14.43 10.94
N THR A 148 -4.65 15.22 11.17
CA THR A 148 -4.71 16.68 11.18
C THR A 148 -3.86 17.31 10.09
N ASP A 149 -2.77 16.66 9.69
CA ASP A 149 -1.88 17.16 8.64
C ASP A 149 -1.23 16.01 7.87
N VAL A 150 -0.90 16.28 6.61
CA VAL A 150 -0.19 15.37 5.71
C VAL A 150 0.83 16.20 4.94
N ALA A 151 2.10 15.85 5.07
CA ALA A 151 3.21 16.56 4.43
C ALA A 151 4.11 15.59 3.67
N GLU A 152 4.41 15.90 2.41
CA GLU A 152 5.41 15.17 1.63
C GLU A 152 6.83 15.52 2.13
N THR A 153 7.65 14.50 2.34
CA THR A 153 9.07 14.63 2.68
C THR A 153 9.93 14.02 1.57
N ASN A 154 10.91 14.81 1.08
CA ASN A 154 11.87 14.41 0.04
C ASN A 154 13.04 13.58 0.59
#